data_AF-S3ZB47-F1
#
_entry.id   AF-S3ZB47-F1
#
_cell.length_a   1.000
_cell.length_b   1.000
_cell.length_c   1.000
_cell.angle_alpha   90.00
_cell.angle_beta   90.00
_cell.angle_gamma   90.00
#
_symmetry.space_group_name_H-M   'P 1'
#
loop_
_entity.id
_entity.type
_entity.pdbx_description
1 polymer ?
#
loop_
_entity_poly.entity_id
_entity_poly.type
_entity_poly.pdbx_seq_one_letter_code
_entity_poly.pdbx_strand_id
1 'polypeptide(L)' 'MINVIRTRLDDGAPAVVRATAEDLTIAMDDRHITPHGAEALALALNGLGGPAAQQPSTQR' A
#
# COMPACT_ATOMS: atom_id res chain seq x y z
N MET A 1 1.03 -9.07 -4.64
CA MET A 1 0.08 -8.70 -3.56
C MET A 1 0.66 -7.54 -2.76
N ILE A 2 -0.15 -6.59 -2.26
CA ILE A 2 0.36 -5.46 -1.46
C ILE A 2 0.34 -5.83 0.02
N ASN A 3 1.47 -5.67 0.70
CA ASN A 3 1.59 -5.85 2.15
C ASN A 3 2.00 -4.54 2.82
N VAL A 4 1.44 -4.25 3.99
CA VAL A 4 1.82 -3.10 4.81
C VAL A 4 2.26 -3.60 6.16
N ILE A 5 3.50 -3.33 6.53
CA ILE A 5 4.08 -3.76 7.80
C ILE A 5 4.43 -2.56 8.66
N ARG A 6 4.20 -2.68 9.96
CA ARG A 6 4.56 -1.69 10.97
C ARG A 6 5.92 -2.07 11.55
N THR A 7 6.90 -1.18 11.43
CA THR A 7 8.25 -1.39 11.98
C THR A 7 8.88 -0.07 12.39
N ARG A 8 9.90 -0.10 13.26
CA ARG A 8 10.70 1.10 13.53
C ARG A 8 11.60 1.38 12.32
N LEU A 9 11.58 2.60 11.82
CA LEU A 9 12.49 3.06 10.78
C LEU A 9 13.53 4.03 11.37
N ASP A 10 14.62 4.23 10.64
CA ASP A 10 15.62 5.26 10.97
C ASP A 10 14.96 6.64 11.05
N ASP A 11 15.57 7.53 11.83
CA ASP A 11 14.99 8.86 12.07
C ASP A 11 14.85 9.66 10.77
N GLY A 12 13.61 10.07 10.47
CA GLY A 12 13.26 10.91 9.33
C GLY A 12 12.51 10.23 8.19
N ALA A 13 12.39 8.89 8.18
CA ALA A 13 11.64 8.16 7.16
C ALA A 13 10.26 7.72 7.67
N PRO A 14 9.13 8.32 7.22
CA PRO A 14 7.80 7.89 7.64
C PRO A 14 7.38 6.55 7.03
N ALA A 15 7.91 6.22 5.85
CA ALA A 15 7.68 4.94 5.17
C ALA A 15 8.80 4.61 4.16
N VAL A 16 8.98 3.33 3.88
CA VAL A 16 9.84 2.79 2.81
C VAL A 16 9.05 1.76 2.01
N VAL A 17 9.23 1.74 0.69
CA VAL A 17 8.56 0.80 -0.21
C VAL A 17 9.59 -0.09 -0.89
N ARG A 18 9.30 -1.39 -0.91
CA ARG A 18 10.03 -2.38 -1.69
C ARG A 18 9.07 -3.12 -2.61
N ALA A 19 9.31 -3.02 -3.92
CA ALA A 19 8.57 -3.77 -4.92
C ALA A 19 9.45 -4.90 -5.50
N THR A 20 8.87 -6.09 -5.64
CA THR A 20 9.41 -7.24 -6.36
C THR A 20 8.48 -7.57 -7.53
N ALA A 21 8.81 -8.58 -8.33
CA ALA A 21 7.93 -9.06 -9.39
C ALA A 21 6.60 -9.65 -8.87
N GLU A 22 6.58 -10.10 -7.61
CA GLU A 22 5.47 -10.84 -7.00
C GLU A 22 4.69 -9.97 -6.00
N ASP A 23 5.42 -9.09 -5.30
CA ASP A 23 4.93 -8.41 -4.11
C ASP A 23 5.29 -6.93 -4.08
N LEU A 24 4.49 -6.15 -3.35
CA LEU A 24 4.84 -4.80 -2.95
C LEU A 24 4.70 -4.70 -1.44
N THR A 25 5.79 -4.42 -0.75
CA THR A 25 5.81 -4.24 0.71
C THR A 25 6.03 -2.77 1.05
N ILE A 26 5.13 -2.22 1.86
CA ILE A 26 5.25 -0.88 2.44
C ILE A 26 5.59 -1.06 3.92
N ALA A 27 6.80 -0.68 4.32
CA ALA A 27 7.17 -0.58 5.72
C ALA A 27 6.85 0.83 6.21
N MET A 28 5.99 0.96 7.20
CA MET A 28 5.63 2.24 7.82
C MET A 28 6.23 2.34 9.21
N ASP A 29 6.73 3.53 9.53
CA ASP A 29 7.28 3.81 10.84
C ASP A 29 6.19 3.69 11.92
N ASP A 30 6.53 2.99 12.99
CA ASP A 30 5.60 2.59 14.03
C ASP A 30 5.06 3.75 14.88
N ARG A 31 5.66 4.95 14.77
CA ARG A 31 5.18 6.21 15.35
C ARG A 31 4.09 6.87 14.50
N HIS A 32 3.96 6.48 13.24
CA HIS A 32 3.08 7.12 12.25
C HIS A 32 1.86 6.27 11.88
N ILE A 33 1.83 5.00 12.30
CA ILE A 33 0.70 4.10 12.04
C ILE A 33 0.42 3.16 13.21
N THR A 34 -0.86 2.90 13.44
CA THR A 34 -1.32 1.88 14.39
C THR A 34 -1.30 0.50 13.73
N PRO A 35 -1.25 -0.60 14.50
CA PRO A 35 -1.36 -1.95 13.94
C PRO A 35 -2.61 -2.12 13.05
N HIS A 36 -3.79 -1.71 13.55
CA HIS A 36 -5.03 -1.74 12.77
C HIS A 36 -5.03 -0.82 11.55
N GLY A 37 -4.33 0.31 11.62
CA GLY A 37 -4.17 1.21 10.47
C GLY A 37 -3.38 0.56 9.34
N ALA A 38 -2.32 -0.19 9.66
CA ALA A 38 -1.53 -0.91 8.66
C ALA A 38 -2.35 -2.01 7.98
N GLU A 39 -3.14 -2.78 8.75
CA GLU A 39 -4.06 -3.80 8.23
C GLU A 39 -5.13 -3.18 7.30
N ALA A 40 -5.77 -2.11 7.74
CA ALA A 40 -6.80 -1.41 6.97
C ALA A 40 -6.23 -0.81 5.67
N LEU A 41 -5.01 -0.26 5.72
CA LEU A 41 -4.34 0.29 4.54
C LEU A 41 -3.97 -0.81 3.54
N ALA A 42 -3.44 -1.95 4.00
CA ALA A 42 -3.18 -3.10 3.14
C ALA A 42 -4.46 -3.58 2.44
N LEU A 43 -5.56 -3.69 3.18
CA LEU A 43 -6.86 -4.07 2.62
C LEU A 43 -7.34 -3.07 1.57
N ALA A 44 -7.29 -1.77 1.88
CA ALA A 44 -7.72 -0.71 0.97
C ALA A 44 -6.92 -0.72 -0.34
N LEU A 45 -5.59 -0.83 -0.26
CA LEU A 45 -4.71 -0.85 -1.42
C LEU A 45 -4.91 -2.08 -2.31
N ASN A 46 -5.09 -3.27 -1.73
CA ASN A 46 -5.41 -4.46 -2.52
C ASN A 46 -6.82 -4.39 -3.13
N GLY A 47 -7.74 -3.66 -2.50
CA GLY A 47 -9.08 -3.38 -3.05
C GLY A 47 -9.07 -2.48 -4.29
N LEU A 48 -8.04 -1.65 -4.47
CA LEU A 48 -7.88 -0.81 -5.67
C LEU A 48 -7.55 -1.62 -6.94
N GLY A 49 -7.09 -2.86 -6.81
CA GLY A 49 -6.79 -3.77 -7.92
C GLY A 49 -8.02 -4.41 -8.58
N GLY A 50 -9.25 -4.06 -8.15
CA GLY A 50 -10.48 -4.43 -8.86
C GLY A 50 -10.47 -3.88 -10.29
N PRO A 51 -11.27 -4.47 -11.23
CA PRO A 51 -11.21 -4.11 -12.64
C PRO A 51 -11.30 -2.60 -12.76
N ALA A 52 -10.24 -1.99 -13.30
CA ALA A 52 -10.30 -0.61 -13.75
C ALA A 52 -11.58 -0.50 -14.54
N ALA A 53 -12.57 0.23 -14.00
CA ALA A 53 -13.82 0.46 -14.69
C ALA A 53 -13.44 0.89 -16.09
N GLN A 54 -13.76 0.05 -17.08
CA GLN A 54 -13.46 0.31 -18.47
C GLN A 54 -14.06 1.69 -18.73
N GLN A 55 -13.21 2.71 -18.78
CA GLN A 55 -13.65 4.04 -19.16
C GLN A 55 -14.22 3.82 -20.57
N PRO A 56 -15.52 4.06 -20.80
CA PRO A 56 -16.06 3.92 -22.13
C PRO A 56 -15.26 4.87 -23.01
N SER A 57 -14.44 4.30 -23.89
CA SER A 57 -13.70 5.05 -24.89
C SER A 57 -14.73 5.82 -25.68
N THR A 58 -14.77 7.14 -25.48
CA THR A 58 -15.64 8.03 -26.24
C THR A 58 -15.16 7.98 -27.68
N GLN A 59 -15.78 7.13 -28.49
CA GLN A 59 -15.57 7.05 -29.93
C GLN A 59 -16.34 8.22 -30.55
N ARG A 60 -15.58 9.10 -31.22
CA ARG A 60 -16.10 10.18 -32.08
C ARG A 60 -16.87 9.64 -33.27
#